data_AF-A0A7W3STS5-F1
#
_entry.id   AF-A0A7W3STS5-F1
#
_cell.length_a   1.000
_cell.length_b   1.000
_cell.length_c   1.000
_cell.angle_alpha   90.00
_cell.angle_beta   90.00
_cell.angle_gamma   90.00
#
_symmetry.space_group_name_H-M   'P 1'
#
loop_
_entity.id
_entity.type
_entity.pdbx_description
1 polymer ?
#
loop_
_entity_poly.entity_id
_entity_poly.type
_entity_poly.pdbx_seq_one_letter_code
_entity_poly.pdbx_strand_id
1 'polypeptide(L)'
;MKKFILLLVIFIFVSGCKINGSNQHFFETKDESITNYIEENSFKGSILEIDLEDQETVLLFKQMKDVYYLGEVAISKEKYSLSRTSGGVDIGNTTGAMWEFKTFQGNDYTLKISKNKEDSDSIFNKEYGLYISITNGKRQYEDKNTVNIIRSNQIIFIQ
;
A
#
# COMPACT_ATOMS: atom_id res chain seq x y z
N MET A 1 -27.02 0.11 64.48
CA MET A 1 -26.18 -0.78 63.63
C MET A 1 -26.17 -0.19 62.21
N LYS A 2 -25.14 0.57 61.84
CA LYS A 2 -25.03 1.20 60.51
C LYS A 2 -24.05 0.38 59.67
N LYS A 3 -24.54 -0.19 58.56
CA LYS A 3 -23.74 -0.97 57.61
C LYS A 3 -22.90 0.00 56.76
N PHE A 4 -21.58 -0.03 56.91
CA PHE A 4 -20.66 0.61 55.97
C PHE A 4 -20.42 -0.38 54.82
N ILE A 5 -20.98 -0.06 53.66
CA ILE A 5 -20.66 -0.76 52.40
C ILE A 5 -19.35 -0.13 51.90
N LEU A 6 -18.26 -0.88 52.02
CA LEU A 6 -16.96 -0.50 51.49
C LEU A 6 -16.98 -0.74 49.97
N LEU A 7 -17.07 0.34 49.19
CA LEU A 7 -17.02 0.31 47.74
C LEU A 7 -15.58 0.00 47.30
N LEU A 8 -15.32 -1.23 46.86
CA LEU A 8 -14.04 -1.66 46.31
C LEU A 8 -13.86 -1.02 44.93
N VAL A 9 -13.08 0.07 44.86
CA VAL A 9 -12.69 0.69 43.58
C VAL A 9 -11.68 -0.23 42.91
N ILE A 10 -12.13 -0.94 41.88
CA ILE A 10 -11.30 -1.75 41.00
C ILE A 10 -10.46 -0.80 40.14
N PHE A 11 -9.18 -0.65 40.48
CA PHE A 11 -8.18 -0.09 39.58
C PHE A 11 -7.95 -1.07 38.43
N ILE A 12 -8.69 -0.87 37.33
CA ILE A 12 -8.36 -1.54 36.07
C ILE A 12 -7.08 -0.88 35.57
N PHE A 13 -5.95 -1.55 35.82
CA PHE A 13 -4.72 -1.26 35.08
C PHE A 13 -5.00 -1.56 33.61
N VAL A 14 -5.35 -0.50 32.87
CA VAL A 14 -5.40 -0.54 31.42
C VAL A 14 -3.94 -0.65 30.98
N SER A 15 -3.44 -1.88 30.94
CA SER A 15 -2.20 -2.23 30.26
C SER A 15 -2.39 -1.77 28.83
N GLY A 16 -1.80 -0.62 28.49
CA GLY A 16 -1.84 -0.09 27.14
C GLY A 16 -1.41 -1.19 26.18
N CYS A 17 -2.24 -1.45 25.17
CA CYS A 17 -1.80 -2.24 24.03
C CYS A 17 -0.47 -1.64 23.56
N LYS A 18 0.62 -2.40 23.74
CA LYS A 18 1.82 -2.16 22.94
C LYS A 18 1.36 -2.30 21.51
N ILE A 19 1.27 -1.18 20.81
CA ILE A 19 1.31 -1.17 19.36
C ILE A 19 2.58 -1.94 19.03
N ASN A 20 2.43 -3.13 18.47
CA ASN A 20 3.56 -3.91 17.99
C ASN A 20 4.26 -3.02 16.98
N GLY A 21 5.35 -2.37 17.40
CA GLY A 21 6.24 -1.69 16.48
C GLY A 21 6.75 -2.76 15.55
N SER A 22 6.23 -2.79 14.32
CA SER A 22 6.94 -3.43 13.23
C SER A 22 8.33 -2.81 13.26
N ASN A 23 9.36 -3.61 13.54
CA ASN A 23 10.73 -3.15 13.43
C ASN A 23 10.93 -2.77 11.96
N GLN A 24 10.73 -1.50 11.64
CA GLN A 24 10.91 -1.00 10.28
C GLN A 24 12.39 -1.13 9.99
N HIS A 25 12.73 -2.12 9.16
CA HIS A 25 14.10 -2.37 8.76
C HIS A 25 14.51 -1.30 7.73
N PHE A 26 15.68 -0.70 7.96
CA PHE A 26 16.24 0.33 7.12
C PHE A 26 17.48 -0.21 6.40
N PHE A 27 17.54 0.02 5.09
CA PHE A 27 18.53 -0.52 4.17
C PHE A 27 19.25 0.61 3.43
N GLU A 28 20.45 0.33 2.92
CA GLU A 28 21.24 1.34 2.20
C GLU A 28 20.69 1.57 0.79
N THR A 29 19.99 0.58 0.22
CA THR A 29 19.40 0.69 -1.11
C THR A 29 17.91 0.31 -1.14
N LYS A 30 17.21 0.86 -2.14
CA LYS A 30 15.82 0.48 -2.45
C LYS A 30 15.70 -1.02 -2.73
N ASP A 31 16.60 -1.57 -3.55
CA ASP A 31 16.59 -2.98 -3.94
C ASP A 31 16.78 -3.92 -2.75
N GLU A 32 17.64 -3.56 -1.79
CA GLU A 32 17.80 -4.31 -0.53
C GLU A 32 16.50 -4.33 0.28
N SER A 33 15.81 -3.19 0.39
CA SER A 33 14.55 -3.13 1.13
C SER A 33 13.44 -3.97 0.48
N ILE A 34 13.40 -4.01 -0.85
CA ILE A 34 12.46 -4.85 -1.61
C ILE A 34 12.79 -6.33 -1.42
N THR A 35 14.07 -6.69 -1.57
CA THR A 35 14.56 -8.07 -1.43
C THR A 35 14.27 -8.61 -0.03
N ASN A 36 14.58 -7.85 1.01
CA ASN A 36 14.30 -8.25 2.38
C ASN A 36 12.80 -8.47 2.62
N TYR A 37 11.93 -7.58 2.14
CA TYR A 37 10.49 -7.77 2.28
C TYR A 37 10.00 -9.06 1.60
N ILE A 38 10.52 -9.36 0.41
CA ILE A 38 10.18 -10.60 -0.33
C ILE A 38 10.57 -11.83 0.49
N GLU A 39 11.78 -11.85 1.05
CA GLU A 39 12.31 -12.95 1.85
C GLU A 39 11.53 -13.13 3.17
N GLU A 40 11.37 -12.06 3.95
CA GLU A 40 10.70 -12.09 5.26
C GLU A 40 9.24 -12.53 5.15
N ASN A 41 8.55 -12.14 4.07
CA ASN A 41 7.15 -12.47 3.85
C ASN A 41 6.96 -13.74 3.01
N SER A 42 8.04 -14.38 2.57
CA SER A 42 8.00 -15.52 1.64
C SER A 42 7.09 -15.22 0.43
N PHE A 43 7.16 -13.98 -0.07
CA PHE A 43 6.24 -13.49 -1.07
C PHE A 43 6.46 -14.21 -2.40
N LYS A 44 5.37 -14.59 -3.07
CA LYS A 44 5.37 -15.23 -4.39
C LYS A 44 4.43 -14.47 -5.32
N GLY A 45 4.92 -14.16 -6.52
CA GLY A 45 4.16 -13.41 -7.52
C GLY A 45 5.03 -12.41 -8.24
N SER A 46 4.49 -11.22 -8.46
CA SER A 46 5.21 -10.11 -9.08
C SER A 46 4.93 -8.80 -8.37
N ILE A 47 5.84 -7.86 -8.50
CA ILE A 47 5.71 -6.49 -8.01
C ILE A 47 5.81 -5.58 -9.21
N LEU A 48 4.84 -4.69 -9.36
CA LEU A 48 4.95 -3.53 -10.22
C LEU A 48 5.43 -2.36 -9.35
N GLU A 49 6.68 -1.97 -9.56
CA GLU A 49 7.25 -0.77 -8.97
C GLU A 49 6.84 0.44 -9.81
N ILE A 50 6.34 1.48 -9.15
CA ILE A 50 5.74 2.65 -9.78
C ILE A 50 6.37 3.90 -9.15
N ASP A 51 7.10 4.67 -9.95
CA ASP A 51 7.61 5.97 -9.52
C ASP A 51 6.59 7.05 -9.88
N LEU A 52 6.28 7.89 -8.89
CA LEU A 52 5.38 9.02 -9.04
C LEU A 52 6.17 10.29 -9.40
N GLU A 53 5.46 11.30 -9.91
CA GLU A 53 6.06 12.62 -10.22
C GLU A 53 6.70 13.30 -8.99
N ASP A 54 6.15 13.05 -7.80
CA ASP A 54 6.63 13.60 -6.52
C ASP A 54 7.87 12.87 -5.94
N GLN A 55 8.54 12.03 -6.74
CA GLN A 55 9.72 11.24 -6.34
C GLN A 55 9.44 10.20 -5.26
N GLU A 56 8.17 9.83 -5.07
CA GLU A 56 7.77 8.70 -4.22
C GLU A 56 7.65 7.42 -5.05
N THR A 57 8.00 6.28 -4.46
CA THR A 57 7.89 4.97 -5.09
C THR A 57 6.83 4.13 -4.39
N VAL A 58 5.83 3.71 -5.15
CA VAL A 58 4.73 2.83 -4.72
C VAL A 58 4.89 1.49 -5.39
N LEU A 59 4.50 0.43 -4.69
CA LEU A 59 4.58 -0.94 -5.15
C LEU A 59 3.17 -1.53 -5.24
N LEU A 60 2.77 -1.97 -6.42
CA LEU A 60 1.57 -2.78 -6.60
C LEU A 60 1.98 -4.25 -6.67
N PHE A 61 1.66 -5.00 -5.63
CA PHE A 61 1.95 -6.42 -5.54
C PHE A 61 0.78 -7.21 -6.13
N LYS A 62 1.10 -8.23 -6.93
CA LYS A 62 0.14 -9.24 -7.37
C LYS A 62 0.42 -10.55 -6.68
N GLN A 63 -0.50 -10.96 -5.80
CA GLN A 63 -0.47 -12.26 -5.12
C GLN A 63 -1.62 -13.11 -5.61
N MET A 64 -1.38 -14.40 -5.82
CA MET A 64 -2.37 -15.28 -6.44
C MET A 64 -2.83 -14.71 -7.81
N LYS A 65 -3.94 -15.18 -8.37
CA LYS A 65 -4.33 -14.80 -9.74
C LYS A 65 -4.80 -13.34 -9.85
N ASP A 66 -5.58 -12.87 -8.88
CA ASP A 66 -6.33 -11.61 -8.96
C ASP A 66 -6.36 -10.79 -7.65
N VAL A 67 -5.47 -11.08 -6.69
CA VAL A 67 -5.38 -10.32 -5.42
C VAL A 67 -4.22 -9.33 -5.48
N TYR A 68 -4.52 -8.06 -5.21
CA TYR A 68 -3.57 -6.96 -5.29
C TYR A 68 -3.43 -6.25 -3.96
N TYR A 69 -2.25 -5.76 -3.62
CA TYR A 69 -2.06 -4.86 -2.49
C TYR A 69 -1.00 -3.82 -2.79
N LEU A 70 -1.06 -2.72 -2.04
CA LEU A 70 -0.10 -1.64 -2.11
C LEU A 70 0.95 -1.78 -1.02
N GLY A 71 2.17 -1.38 -1.38
CA GLY A 71 3.19 -0.95 -0.44
C GLY A 71 3.89 0.28 -0.96
N GLU A 72 4.84 0.76 -0.18
CA GLU A 72 5.66 1.92 -0.51
C GLU A 72 7.12 1.64 -0.16
N VAL A 73 8.02 2.28 -0.89
CA VAL A 73 9.42 2.42 -0.46
C VAL A 73 9.57 3.82 0.12
N ALA A 74 9.75 3.89 1.43
CA ALA A 74 9.95 5.15 2.16
C ALA A 74 11.45 5.41 2.39
N ILE A 75 11.84 6.69 2.26
CA ILE A 75 13.20 7.17 2.54
C ILE A 75 13.19 7.93 3.87
N SER A 76 14.05 7.53 4.81
CA SER A 76 14.24 8.21 6.09
C SER A 76 15.71 8.20 6.47
N LYS A 77 16.28 9.39 6.74
CA LYS A 77 17.71 9.57 7.06
C LYS A 77 18.62 8.88 6.03
N GLU A 78 18.32 9.07 4.75
CA GLU A 78 19.05 8.49 3.60
C GLU A 78 19.00 6.96 3.50
N LYS A 79 18.15 6.29 4.30
CA LYS A 79 17.93 4.84 4.24
C LYS A 79 16.55 4.52 3.70
N TYR A 80 16.45 3.35 3.08
CA TYR A 80 15.22 2.84 2.47
C TYR A 80 14.53 1.85 3.39
N SER A 81 13.20 1.85 3.36
CA SER A 81 12.38 0.85 4.03
C SER A 81 11.17 0.56 3.18
N LEU A 82 10.68 -0.68 3.22
CA LEU A 82 9.48 -1.08 2.51
C LEU A 82 8.40 -1.45 3.51
N SER A 83 7.21 -0.91 3.31
CA SER A 83 6.02 -1.28 4.08
C SER A 83 4.82 -1.52 3.20
N ARG A 84 4.02 -2.52 3.55
CA ARG A 84 2.68 -2.72 2.97
C ARG A 84 1.72 -1.66 3.53
N THR A 85 1.03 -0.96 2.64
CA THR A 85 0.15 0.16 2.98
C THR A 85 -1.34 -0.17 2.85
N SER A 86 -1.70 -1.29 2.21
CA SER A 86 -3.11 -1.70 2.06
C SER A 86 -3.37 -3.18 2.35
N GLY A 87 -4.64 -3.50 2.67
CA GLY A 87 -5.15 -4.87 2.59
C GLY A 87 -5.14 -5.42 1.16
N GLY A 88 -5.38 -6.72 1.02
CA GLY A 88 -5.49 -7.38 -0.28
C GLY A 88 -6.85 -7.13 -0.91
N VAL A 89 -6.87 -6.77 -2.18
CA VAL A 89 -8.07 -6.49 -2.97
C VAL A 89 -8.18 -7.51 -4.09
N ASP A 90 -9.21 -8.35 -4.03
CA ASP A 90 -9.53 -9.34 -5.06
C ASP A 90 -10.41 -8.71 -6.15
N ILE A 91 -9.95 -8.73 -7.40
CA ILE A 91 -10.70 -8.23 -8.57
C ILE A 91 -11.14 -9.35 -9.54
N GLY A 92 -11.07 -10.62 -9.13
CA GLY A 92 -11.39 -11.76 -9.99
C GLY A 92 -12.79 -11.65 -10.61
N ASN A 93 -13.77 -11.19 -9.81
CA ASN A 93 -15.18 -11.05 -10.19
C ASN A 93 -15.64 -9.59 -10.41
N THR A 94 -14.72 -8.62 -10.47
CA THR A 94 -15.04 -7.20 -10.71
C THR A 94 -14.41 -6.71 -12.01
N THR A 95 -14.75 -5.50 -12.45
CA THR A 95 -14.08 -4.85 -13.59
C THR A 95 -12.75 -4.21 -13.20
N GLY A 96 -12.49 -4.06 -11.91
CA GLY A 96 -11.34 -3.36 -11.36
C GLY A 96 -11.52 -3.04 -9.88
N ALA A 97 -10.66 -2.19 -9.36
CA ALA A 97 -10.77 -1.63 -8.03
C ALA A 97 -10.06 -0.27 -7.95
N MET A 98 -10.52 0.56 -7.03
CA MET A 98 -9.98 1.87 -6.74
C MET A 98 -9.92 2.02 -5.22
N TRP A 99 -8.78 2.48 -4.71
CA TRP A 99 -8.65 2.75 -3.30
C TRP A 99 -7.62 3.86 -3.03
N GLU A 100 -7.92 4.62 -1.98
CA GLU A 100 -7.08 5.70 -1.49
C GLU A 100 -5.92 5.13 -0.66
N PHE A 101 -4.76 5.77 -0.72
CA PHE A 101 -3.62 5.46 0.13
C PHE A 101 -2.87 6.75 0.49
N LYS A 102 -2.15 6.69 1.62
CA LYS A 102 -1.30 7.78 2.11
C LYS A 102 0.13 7.27 2.19
N THR A 103 1.08 8.06 1.69
CA THR A 103 2.50 7.69 1.77
C THR A 103 3.11 8.08 3.11
N PHE A 104 4.32 7.59 3.38
CA PHE A 104 5.13 7.97 4.54
C PHE A 104 5.36 9.49 4.62
N GLN A 105 5.47 10.19 3.49
CA GLN A 105 5.60 11.66 3.48
C GLN A 105 4.28 12.39 3.79
N GLY A 106 3.17 11.66 3.86
CA GLY A 106 1.85 12.17 4.22
C GLY A 106 0.98 12.55 3.02
N ASN A 107 1.48 12.40 1.80
CA ASN A 107 0.75 12.69 0.58
C ASN A 107 -0.39 11.68 0.38
N ASP A 108 -1.55 12.20 -0.01
CA ASP A 108 -2.74 11.39 -0.28
C ASP A 108 -2.85 11.12 -1.79
N TYR A 109 -3.10 9.87 -2.15
CA TYR A 109 -3.25 9.42 -3.52
C TYR A 109 -4.42 8.48 -3.68
N THR A 110 -4.87 8.28 -4.92
CA THR A 110 -5.81 7.24 -5.29
C THR A 110 -5.22 6.38 -6.40
N LEU A 111 -5.12 5.06 -6.17
CA LEU A 111 -4.82 4.08 -7.20
C LEU A 111 -6.13 3.59 -7.80
N LYS A 112 -6.18 3.45 -9.14
CA LYS A 112 -7.21 2.69 -9.84
C LYS A 112 -6.55 1.65 -10.74
N ILE A 113 -7.08 0.42 -10.65
CA ILE A 113 -6.76 -0.68 -11.56
C ILE A 113 -8.04 -1.15 -12.24
N SER A 114 -8.00 -1.40 -13.55
CA SER A 114 -9.18 -1.84 -14.30
C SER A 114 -8.82 -2.76 -15.47
N LYS A 115 -9.70 -3.72 -15.77
CA LYS A 115 -9.55 -4.66 -16.91
C LYS A 115 -9.74 -3.95 -18.25
N ASN A 116 -10.54 -2.88 -18.27
CA ASN A 116 -10.78 -2.04 -19.44
C ASN A 116 -10.20 -0.64 -19.21
N LYS A 117 -9.94 0.09 -20.30
CA LYS A 117 -9.47 1.48 -20.22
C LYS A 117 -10.63 2.38 -19.79
N GLU A 118 -10.68 2.69 -18.50
CA GLU A 118 -11.70 3.59 -17.94
C GLU A 118 -11.20 5.04 -17.82
N ASP A 119 -9.89 5.22 -17.58
CA ASP A 119 -9.26 6.53 -17.54
C ASP A 119 -8.45 6.77 -18.82
N SER A 120 -8.59 7.95 -19.41
CA SER A 120 -7.95 8.35 -20.68
C SER A 120 -6.43 8.21 -20.68
N ASP A 121 -5.85 8.44 -19.52
CA ASP A 121 -4.44 8.66 -19.19
C ASP A 121 -3.86 7.50 -18.37
N SER A 122 -4.65 6.43 -18.18
CA SER A 122 -4.15 5.18 -17.62
C SER A 122 -3.11 4.52 -18.51
N ILE A 123 -2.13 3.88 -17.86
CA ILE A 123 -1.12 3.05 -18.52
C ILE A 123 -1.56 1.59 -18.53
N PHE A 124 -1.31 0.88 -19.63
CA PHE A 124 -1.59 -0.56 -19.68
C PHE A 124 -0.35 -1.36 -19.27
N ASN A 125 -0.47 -2.15 -18.22
CA ASN A 125 0.56 -3.11 -17.81
C ASN A 125 0.24 -4.49 -18.38
N LYS A 126 1.07 -4.95 -19.32
CA LYS A 126 0.85 -6.20 -20.06
C LYS A 126 0.89 -7.46 -19.17
N GLU A 127 1.81 -7.50 -18.22
CA GLU A 127 1.97 -8.66 -17.33
C GLU A 127 0.80 -8.81 -16.36
N TYR A 128 0.21 -7.68 -15.97
CA TYR A 128 -0.95 -7.66 -15.08
C TYR A 128 -2.24 -7.81 -15.86
N GLY A 129 -2.25 -7.43 -17.14
CA GLY A 129 -3.46 -7.38 -17.97
C GLY A 129 -4.41 -6.29 -17.52
N LEU A 130 -3.89 -5.19 -16.96
CA LEU A 130 -4.67 -4.12 -16.32
C LEU A 130 -4.24 -2.75 -16.82
N TYR A 131 -5.22 -1.85 -16.89
CA TYR A 131 -5.01 -0.41 -16.93
C TYR A 131 -4.82 0.10 -15.51
N ILE A 132 -3.84 0.98 -15.33
CA ILE A 132 -3.41 1.48 -14.04
C ILE A 132 -3.29 2.99 -14.11
N SER A 133 -3.83 3.68 -13.11
CA SER A 133 -3.67 5.12 -12.93
C SER A 133 -3.51 5.44 -11.45
N ILE A 134 -2.68 6.43 -11.15
CA ILE A 134 -2.58 7.02 -9.82
C ILE A 134 -2.83 8.50 -9.95
N THR A 135 -3.62 9.07 -9.04
CA THR A 135 -3.95 10.51 -9.03
C THR A 135 -3.67 11.12 -7.66
N ASN A 136 -3.41 12.42 -7.63
CA ASN A 136 -3.31 13.19 -6.39
C ASN A 136 -4.67 13.24 -5.67
N GLY A 137 -4.63 13.01 -4.35
CA GLY A 137 -5.77 13.15 -3.45
C GLY A 137 -6.85 12.09 -3.62
N LYS A 138 -7.99 12.39 -2.97
CA LYS A 138 -9.21 11.59 -3.06
C LYS A 138 -9.85 11.73 -4.44
N ARG A 139 -10.45 10.64 -4.92
CA ARG A 139 -11.13 10.59 -6.22
C ARG A 139 -12.42 9.75 -6.13
N GLN A 140 -13.43 10.13 -6.89
CA GLN A 140 -14.63 9.34 -7.15
C GLN A 140 -14.54 8.60 -8.50
N TYR A 141 -15.29 7.51 -8.67
CA TYR A 141 -15.25 6.71 -9.89
C TYR A 141 -15.74 7.49 -11.12
N GLU A 142 -16.65 8.44 -10.91
CA GLU A 142 -17.27 9.26 -11.95
C GLU A 142 -16.40 10.44 -12.38
N ASP A 143 -15.30 10.72 -11.67
CA ASP A 143 -14.42 11.84 -11.95
C ASP A 143 -13.82 11.70 -13.36
N LYS A 144 -14.03 12.76 -14.15
CA LYS A 144 -13.53 12.89 -15.52
C LYS A 144 -12.29 13.78 -15.53
N ASN A 145 -11.40 13.55 -16.50
CA ASN A 145 -10.16 14.31 -16.67
C ASN A 145 -9.23 14.22 -15.47
N THR A 146 -9.11 13.02 -14.90
CA THR A 146 -8.02 12.74 -13.98
C THR A 146 -6.68 12.88 -14.66
N VAL A 147 -5.64 13.13 -13.87
CA VAL A 147 -4.26 13.22 -14.35
C VAL A 147 -3.47 12.13 -13.65
N ASN A 148 -3.02 11.18 -14.46
CA ASN A 148 -2.17 10.08 -14.04
C ASN A 148 -0.76 10.61 -13.78
N ILE A 149 -0.30 10.47 -12.54
CA ILE A 149 1.01 10.96 -12.07
C ILE A 149 2.09 9.87 -12.09
N ILE A 150 1.84 8.75 -12.76
CA ILE A 150 2.84 7.69 -12.93
C ILE A 150 3.91 8.19 -13.92
N ARG A 151 5.13 8.36 -13.42
CA ARG A 151 6.29 8.79 -14.21
C ARG A 151 6.96 7.60 -14.91
N SER A 152 7.20 6.53 -14.17
CA SER A 152 7.81 5.30 -14.66
C SER A 152 7.26 4.09 -13.92
N ASN A 153 7.39 2.92 -14.53
CA ASN A 153 7.06 1.67 -13.89
C ASN A 153 7.95 0.54 -14.40
N GLN A 154 8.23 -0.44 -13.54
CA GLN A 154 8.99 -1.64 -13.87
C GLN A 154 8.47 -2.85 -13.10
N ILE A 155 8.69 -4.04 -13.65
CA ILE A 155 8.22 -5.29 -13.05
C ILE A 155 9.39 -6.05 -12.45
N ILE A 156 9.18 -6.48 -11.22
CA ILE A 156 10.06 -7.39 -10.50
C ILE A 156 9.35 -8.74 -10.44
N PHE A 157 9.93 -9.74 -11.10
CA PHE A 157 9.46 -11.11 -11.05
C PHE A 157 10.12 -11.83 -9.88
N ILE A 158 9.31 -12.55 -9.10
CA ILE A 158 9.80 -13.29 -7.94
C ILE A 158 9.63 -14.78 -8.23
N GLN A 159 10.77 -15.47 -8.23
CA GLN A 159 10.87 -16.90 -8.52
C GLN A 159 10.59 -17.75 -7.27
#